data_AF-A0A519FGU5-F1
#
_entry.id   AF-A0A519FGU5-F1
#
_cell.length_a   1.000
_cell.length_b   1.000
_cell.length_c   1.000
_cell.angle_alpha   90.00
_cell.angle_beta   90.00
_cell.angle_gamma   90.00
#
_symmetry.space_group_name_H-M   'P 1'
#
loop_
_entity.id
_entity.type
_entity.pdbx_description
1 polymer ?
#
loop_
_entity_poly.entity_id
_entity_poly.type
_entity_poly.pdbx_seq_one_letter_code
_entity_poly.pdbx_strand_id
1 'polypeptide(L)'
;MKRLLPRSLMAPAVLTLFLWMIVPLVMTIYFSFVNYNLLQPGERTFAGLENFHYFITDPDFWPSVANTLLLIGSVIVITVVLGVGLALLVNEPFPGQGIVRVLLISPFFVMPAVNALLWKHMMMNPIYGILADVWRAFGAQPVDWMTDLPLFSVILMVAWQW
;
A
#
# COMPACT_ATOMS: atom_id res chain seq x y z
N MET A 1 9.63 -39.89 -20.96
CA MET A 1 9.00 -40.03 -19.62
C MET A 1 9.57 -39.12 -18.52
N LYS A 2 10.85 -38.70 -18.54
CA LYS A 2 11.47 -37.87 -17.47
C LYS A 2 10.88 -36.46 -17.23
N ARG A 3 9.97 -35.96 -18.08
CA ARG A 3 9.28 -34.65 -17.93
C ARG A 3 7.82 -34.74 -17.47
N LEU A 4 7.25 -35.95 -17.38
CA LEU A 4 5.83 -36.14 -16.99
C LEU A 4 5.66 -36.11 -15.47
N LEU A 5 6.58 -36.74 -14.72
CA LEU A 5 6.57 -36.78 -13.26
C LEU A 5 6.63 -35.38 -12.61
N PRO A 6 7.51 -34.44 -13.02
CA PRO A 6 7.50 -33.09 -12.46
C PRO A 6 6.20 -32.33 -12.76
N ARG A 7 5.62 -32.51 -13.95
CA ARG A 7 4.38 -31.83 -14.37
C ARG A 7 3.17 -32.34 -13.60
N SER A 8 3.06 -33.65 -13.37
CA SER A 8 1.99 -34.22 -12.55
C SER A 8 2.09 -33.82 -11.08
N LEU A 9 3.31 -33.63 -10.55
CA LEU A 9 3.51 -33.15 -9.18
C LEU A 9 3.19 -31.66 -9.01
N MET A 10 3.42 -30.85 -10.05
CA MET A 10 3.05 -29.41 -10.05
C MET A 10 1.57 -29.18 -10.38
N ALA A 11 0.91 -30.11 -11.07
CA ALA A 11 -0.46 -29.94 -11.55
C ALA A 11 -1.47 -29.56 -10.46
N PRO A 12 -1.49 -30.15 -9.24
CA PRO A 12 -2.44 -29.77 -8.19
C PRO A 12 -2.25 -28.33 -7.71
N ALA A 13 -1.00 -27.87 -7.56
CA ALA A 13 -0.69 -26.51 -7.14
C ALA A 13 -1.07 -25.50 -8.21
N VAL A 14 -0.68 -25.75 -9.47
CA VAL A 14 -1.00 -24.88 -10.60
C VAL A 14 -2.50 -24.78 -10.81
N LEU A 15 -3.21 -25.91 -10.77
CA LEU A 15 -4.65 -25.95 -10.98
C LEU A 15 -5.40 -25.23 -9.86
N THR A 16 -4.99 -25.43 -8.60
CA THR A 16 -5.57 -24.72 -7.46
C THR A 16 -5.35 -23.21 -7.56
N LEU A 17 -4.11 -22.75 -7.81
CA LEU A 17 -3.80 -21.33 -7.96
C LEU A 17 -4.54 -20.72 -9.15
N PHE A 18 -4.60 -21.44 -10.27
CA PHE A 18 -5.29 -20.98 -11.46
C PHE A 18 -6.79 -20.81 -11.21
N LEU A 19 -7.45 -21.80 -10.62
CA LEU A 19 -8.87 -21.71 -10.27
C LEU A 19 -9.13 -20.59 -9.28
N TRP A 20 -8.29 -20.46 -8.25
CA TRP A 20 -8.40 -19.41 -7.24
C TRP A 20 -8.28 -18.00 -7.83
N MET A 21 -7.48 -17.82 -8.89
CA MET A 21 -7.30 -16.54 -9.55
C MET A 21 -8.36 -16.27 -10.64
N ILE A 22 -8.72 -17.28 -11.43
CA ILE A 22 -9.61 -17.09 -12.59
C ILE A 22 -11.06 -16.86 -12.17
N VAL A 23 -11.51 -17.51 -11.09
CA VAL A 23 -12.89 -17.36 -10.60
C VAL A 23 -13.22 -15.92 -10.22
N PRO A 24 -12.46 -15.24 -9.31
CA PRO A 24 -12.74 -13.85 -8.97
C PRO A 24 -12.51 -12.90 -10.15
N LEU A 25 -11.56 -13.20 -11.06
CA LEU A 25 -11.36 -12.40 -12.27
C LEU A 25 -12.60 -12.44 -13.18
N VAL A 26 -13.12 -13.63 -13.48
CA VAL A 26 -14.33 -13.80 -14.29
C VAL A 26 -15.53 -13.14 -13.62
N MET A 27 -15.68 -13.27 -12.30
CA MET A 27 -16.74 -12.59 -11.55
C MET A 27 -16.60 -11.06 -11.62
N THR A 28 -15.38 -10.52 -11.50
CA THR A 28 -15.12 -9.08 -11.58
C THR A 28 -15.45 -8.54 -12.98
N ILE A 29 -15.06 -9.27 -14.03
CA ILE A 29 -15.42 -8.93 -15.40
C ILE A 29 -16.94 -8.99 -15.57
N TYR A 30 -17.61 -10.02 -15.06
CA TYR A 30 -19.07 -10.10 -15.14
C TYR A 30 -19.76 -8.93 -14.42
N PHE A 31 -19.33 -8.59 -13.20
CA PHE A 31 -19.90 -7.49 -12.43
C PHE A 31 -19.61 -6.11 -13.02
N SER A 32 -18.56 -5.95 -13.83
CA SER A 32 -18.32 -4.66 -14.49
C SER A 32 -19.35 -4.34 -15.58
N PHE A 33 -20.10 -5.32 -16.11
CA PHE A 33 -21.16 -5.11 -17.11
C PHE A 33 -22.59 -5.13 -16.54
N VAL A 34 -22.75 -5.30 -15.23
CA VAL A 34 -24.07 -5.45 -14.58
C VAL A 34 -24.19 -4.44 -13.46
N ASN A 35 -25.35 -3.83 -13.31
CA ASN A 35 -25.65 -3.04 -12.11
C ASN A 35 -25.82 -4.01 -10.94
N TYR A 36 -24.84 -3.99 -10.04
CA TYR A 36 -24.81 -4.90 -8.90
C TYR A 36 -24.73 -4.13 -7.59
N ASN A 37 -25.84 -4.11 -6.85
CA ASN A 37 -25.92 -3.51 -5.53
C ASN A 37 -26.04 -4.61 -4.46
N LEU A 38 -25.05 -4.70 -3.58
CA LEU A 38 -25.04 -5.67 -2.47
C LEU A 38 -26.20 -5.46 -1.49
N LEU A 39 -26.71 -4.23 -1.37
CA LEU A 39 -27.83 -3.87 -0.50
C LEU A 39 -29.19 -4.16 -1.15
N GLN A 40 -29.24 -4.36 -2.48
CA GLN A 40 -30.45 -4.67 -3.24
C GLN A 40 -30.19 -5.85 -4.20
N PRO A 41 -30.13 -7.10 -3.67
CA PRO A 41 -29.69 -8.25 -4.46
C PRO A 41 -30.59 -8.62 -5.64
N GLY A 42 -31.84 -8.15 -5.62
CA GLY A 42 -32.88 -8.43 -6.62
C GLY A 42 -32.83 -7.56 -7.88
N GLU A 43 -32.12 -6.44 -7.85
CA GLU A 43 -31.97 -5.56 -9.01
C GLU A 43 -30.62 -5.83 -9.68
N ARG A 44 -30.62 -6.79 -10.63
CA ARG A 44 -29.46 -7.07 -11.49
C ARG A 44 -29.84 -6.77 -12.93
N THR A 45 -29.64 -5.53 -13.35
CA THR A 45 -29.86 -5.11 -14.74
C THR A 45 -28.54 -5.13 -15.51
N PHE A 46 -28.56 -5.58 -16.76
CA PHE A 46 -27.38 -5.51 -17.62
C PHE A 46 -27.13 -4.05 -18.00
N ALA A 47 -26.00 -3.51 -17.55
CA ALA A 47 -25.61 -2.11 -17.71
C ALA A 47 -24.70 -1.88 -18.93
N GLY A 48 -24.18 -2.96 -19.55
CA GLY A 48 -23.25 -2.86 -20.66
C GLY A 48 -21.99 -2.09 -20.25
N LEU A 49 -21.70 -0.97 -20.94
CA LEU A 49 -20.52 -0.13 -20.67
C LEU A 49 -20.81 1.07 -19.77
N GLU A 50 -22.03 1.21 -19.24
CA GLU A 50 -22.44 2.36 -18.43
C GLU A 50 -21.56 2.55 -17.19
N ASN A 51 -21.18 1.46 -16.51
CA ASN A 51 -20.26 1.50 -15.37
C ASN A 51 -18.91 2.15 -15.72
N PHE A 52 -18.36 1.86 -16.90
CA PHE A 52 -17.09 2.44 -17.34
C PHE A 52 -17.23 3.93 -17.69
N HIS A 53 -18.33 4.30 -18.34
CA HIS A 53 -18.63 5.70 -18.62
C HIS A 53 -18.77 6.49 -17.31
N TYR A 54 -19.54 5.96 -16.35
CA TYR A 54 -19.71 6.54 -15.03
C TYR A 54 -18.36 6.84 -14.37
N PHE A 55 -17.45 5.86 -14.28
CA PHE A 55 -16.11 6.06 -13.69
C PHE A 55 -15.29 7.13 -14.41
N ILE A 56 -15.27 7.17 -15.74
CA ILE A 56 -14.43 8.12 -16.48
C ILE A 56 -15.00 9.55 -16.38
N THR A 57 -16.32 9.69 -16.26
CA THR A 57 -16.99 10.99 -16.07
C THR A 57 -17.05 11.46 -14.63
N ASP A 58 -16.71 10.60 -13.67
CA ASP A 58 -16.68 10.94 -12.26
C ASP A 58 -15.56 11.97 -12.01
N PRO A 59 -15.88 13.15 -11.43
CA PRO A 59 -14.88 14.19 -11.17
C PRO A 59 -13.76 13.73 -10.22
N ASP A 60 -13.99 12.72 -9.39
CA ASP A 60 -13.02 12.22 -8.42
C ASP A 60 -12.11 11.12 -8.98
N PHE A 61 -12.42 10.55 -10.15
CA PHE A 61 -11.67 9.44 -10.72
C PHE A 61 -10.22 9.80 -11.08
N TRP A 62 -10.03 10.82 -11.93
CA TRP A 62 -8.69 11.23 -12.36
C TRP A 62 -7.81 11.77 -11.22
N PRO A 63 -8.33 12.59 -10.29
CA PRO A 63 -7.60 12.95 -9.08
C PRO A 63 -7.17 11.73 -8.25
N SER A 64 -8.03 10.73 -8.08
CA SER A 64 -7.71 9.50 -7.35
C SER A 64 -6.61 8.67 -8.03
N VAL A 65 -6.64 8.57 -9.36
CA VAL A 65 -5.59 7.92 -10.16
C VAL A 65 -4.26 8.67 -10.01
N ALA A 66 -4.27 9.99 -10.14
CA ALA A 66 -3.08 10.82 -9.97
C ALA A 66 -2.47 10.68 -8.56
N ASN A 67 -3.31 10.74 -7.51
CA ASN A 67 -2.87 10.53 -6.13
C ASN A 67 -2.24 9.15 -5.92
N THR A 68 -2.83 8.09 -6.49
CA THR A 68 -2.29 6.73 -6.41
C THR A 68 -0.95 6.61 -7.11
N LEU A 69 -0.81 7.18 -8.32
CA LEU A 69 0.45 7.19 -9.06
C LEU A 69 1.54 7.99 -8.33
N LEU A 70 1.18 9.15 -7.78
CA LEU A 70 2.10 9.97 -6.98
C LEU A 70 2.52 9.23 -5.71
N LEU A 71 1.61 8.55 -5.03
CA LEU A 71 1.91 7.73 -3.85
C LEU A 71 2.92 6.63 -4.21
N ILE A 72 2.60 5.79 -5.19
CA ILE A 72 3.45 4.66 -5.59
C ILE A 72 4.81 5.16 -6.07
N GLY A 73 4.84 6.16 -6.95
CA GLY A 73 6.07 6.73 -7.49
C GLY A 73 6.96 7.32 -6.40
N SER A 74 6.39 8.11 -5.48
CA SER A 74 7.14 8.71 -4.38
C SER A 74 7.68 7.67 -3.43
N VAL A 75 6.87 6.67 -3.04
CA VAL A 75 7.30 5.58 -2.17
C VAL A 75 8.47 4.82 -2.82
N ILE A 76 8.36 4.42 -4.09
CA ILE A 76 9.44 3.71 -4.79
C ILE A 76 10.73 4.53 -4.83
N VAL A 77 10.63 5.81 -5.16
CA VAL A 77 11.82 6.69 -5.21
C VAL A 77 12.48 6.77 -3.82
N ILE A 78 11.69 6.99 -2.77
CA ILE A 78 12.20 7.11 -1.40
C ILE A 78 12.84 5.79 -0.95
N THR A 79 12.15 4.66 -1.09
CA THR A 79 12.63 3.36 -0.59
C THR A 79 13.85 2.86 -1.37
N VAL A 80 13.91 3.08 -2.68
CA VAL A 80 15.10 2.71 -3.47
C VAL A 80 16.28 3.59 -3.12
N VAL A 81 16.12 4.92 -3.09
CA VAL A 81 17.23 5.84 -2.81
C VAL A 81 17.74 5.68 -1.39
N LEU A 82 16.84 5.69 -0.39
CA LEU A 82 17.23 5.52 1.01
C LEU A 82 17.70 4.09 1.30
N GLY A 83 17.03 3.07 0.74
CA GLY A 83 17.41 1.68 0.93
C GLY A 83 18.80 1.39 0.38
N VAL A 84 19.13 1.87 -0.82
CA VAL A 84 20.49 1.76 -1.37
C VAL A 84 21.49 2.56 -0.54
N GLY A 85 21.14 3.80 -0.14
CA GLY A 85 22.01 4.62 0.69
C GLY A 85 22.36 3.95 2.03
N LEU A 86 21.36 3.43 2.74
CA LEU A 86 21.54 2.69 3.98
C LEU A 86 22.29 1.37 3.76
N ALA A 87 22.02 0.66 2.67
CA ALA A 87 22.74 -0.57 2.34
C ALA A 87 24.25 -0.32 2.14
N LEU A 88 24.62 0.77 1.48
CA LEU A 88 26.02 1.18 1.31
C LEU A 88 26.68 1.53 2.66
N LEU A 89 25.97 2.24 3.54
CA LEU A 89 26.47 2.60 4.87
C LEU A 89 26.71 1.37 5.77
N VAL A 90 25.89 0.33 5.62
CA VAL A 90 25.94 -0.89 6.44
C VAL A 90 26.65 -2.05 5.72
N ASN A 91 27.31 -1.76 4.58
CA ASN A 91 28.03 -2.76 3.80
C ASN A 91 29.32 -3.22 4.50
N GLU A 92 30.10 -2.27 5.02
CA GLU A 92 31.37 -2.55 5.68
C GLU A 92 31.17 -3.16 7.09
N PRO A 93 32.06 -4.05 7.54
CA PRO A 93 31.99 -4.63 8.88
C PRO A 93 32.36 -3.60 9.95
N PHE A 94 31.48 -3.44 10.95
CA PHE A 94 31.71 -2.60 12.12
C PHE A 94 31.11 -3.23 13.38
N PRO A 95 31.59 -2.88 14.59
CA PRO A 95 31.06 -3.45 15.83
C PRO A 95 29.56 -3.09 16.01
N GLY A 96 28.71 -4.11 16.18
CA GLY A 96 27.25 -3.93 16.34
C GLY A 96 26.45 -3.94 15.02
N GLN A 97 27.08 -4.21 13.87
CA GLN A 97 26.42 -4.24 12.56
C GLN A 97 25.16 -5.13 12.51
N GLY A 98 25.16 -6.27 13.21
CA GLY A 98 23.99 -7.16 13.27
C GLY A 98 22.76 -6.49 13.90
N ILE A 99 22.95 -5.73 14.99
CA ILE A 99 21.85 -5.01 15.66
C ILE A 99 21.31 -3.92 14.74
N VAL A 100 22.20 -3.15 14.10
CA VAL A 100 21.79 -2.09 13.16
C VAL A 100 20.97 -2.66 12.00
N ARG A 101 21.41 -3.78 11.39
CA ARG A 101 20.66 -4.43 10.31
C ARG A 101 19.27 -4.88 10.76
N VAL A 102 19.16 -5.45 11.97
CA VAL A 102 17.86 -5.86 12.53
C VAL A 102 16.95 -4.65 12.76
N LEU A 103 17.47 -3.57 13.33
CA LEU A 103 16.69 -2.34 13.54
C LEU A 103 16.24 -1.71 12.23
N LEU A 104 17.08 -1.69 11.19
CA LEU A 104 16.72 -1.16 9.88
C LEU A 104 15.61 -1.97 9.18
N ILE A 105 15.59 -3.29 9.34
CA ILE A 105 14.56 -4.16 8.75
C ILE A 105 13.32 -4.24 9.65
N SER A 106 13.41 -3.83 10.92
CA SER A 106 12.31 -3.92 11.88
C SER A 106 10.97 -3.33 11.44
N PRO A 107 10.89 -2.19 10.71
CA PRO A 107 9.62 -1.61 10.28
C PRO A 107 8.79 -2.54 9.41
N PHE A 108 9.45 -3.39 8.61
CA PHE A 108 8.79 -4.36 7.73
C PHE A 108 7.94 -5.38 8.51
N PHE A 109 8.30 -5.68 9.76
CA PHE A 109 7.55 -6.61 10.60
C PHE A 109 6.31 -5.98 11.26
N VAL A 110 6.15 -4.65 11.16
CA VAL A 110 4.97 -3.96 11.69
C VAL A 110 3.79 -4.18 10.74
N MET A 111 2.67 -4.65 11.27
CA MET A 111 1.44 -4.80 10.48
C MET A 111 0.96 -3.44 9.96
N PRO A 112 0.47 -3.33 8.70
CA PRO A 112 0.04 -2.04 8.12
C PRO A 112 -0.98 -1.27 8.97
N ALA A 113 -1.94 -1.96 9.59
CA ALA A 113 -2.92 -1.32 10.47
C ALA A 113 -2.29 -0.73 11.74
N VAL A 114 -1.30 -1.42 12.33
CA VAL A 114 -0.56 -0.93 13.50
C VAL A 114 0.33 0.24 13.11
N ASN A 115 1.01 0.15 11.97
CA ASN A 115 1.80 1.24 11.41
C ASN A 115 0.93 2.51 11.25
N ALA A 116 -0.28 2.35 10.70
CA ALA A 116 -1.21 3.45 10.51
C ALA A 116 -1.59 4.16 11.82
N LEU A 117 -1.91 3.38 12.86
CA LEU A 117 -2.27 3.93 14.18
C LEU A 117 -1.08 4.55 14.90
N LEU A 118 0.09 3.93 14.83
CA LEU A 118 1.32 4.44 15.45
C LEU A 118 1.67 5.82 14.87
N TRP A 119 1.70 5.95 13.55
CA TRP A 119 2.01 7.22 12.93
C TRP A 119 0.93 8.26 13.16
N LYS A 120 -0.36 7.91 13.00
CA LYS A 120 -1.47 8.85 13.18
C LYS A 120 -1.56 9.39 14.62
N HIS A 121 -1.44 8.52 15.62
CA HIS A 121 -1.68 8.89 17.02
C HIS A 121 -0.41 9.25 17.77
N MET A 122 0.67 8.47 17.62
CA MET A 122 1.88 8.69 18.42
C MET A 122 2.84 9.67 17.75
N MET A 123 2.99 9.63 16.42
CA MET A 123 3.96 10.49 15.72
C MET A 123 3.35 11.83 15.29
N MET A 124 2.31 11.79 14.45
CA MET A 124 1.80 12.92 13.67
C MET A 124 0.61 13.65 14.31
N ASN A 125 0.19 13.30 15.53
CA ASN A 125 -0.90 14.00 16.20
C ASN A 125 -0.45 15.44 16.59
N PRO A 126 -1.18 16.50 16.19
CA PRO A 126 -0.75 17.88 16.45
C PRO A 126 -0.86 18.30 17.93
N ILE A 127 -1.61 17.55 18.75
CA ILE A 127 -1.86 17.87 20.15
C ILE A 127 -0.82 17.20 21.06
N TYR A 128 -0.56 15.92 20.89
CA TYR A 128 0.29 15.12 21.80
C TYR A 128 1.28 14.19 21.08
N GLY A 129 1.42 14.31 19.76
CA GLY A 129 2.36 13.49 18.99
C GLY A 129 3.80 13.94 19.18
N ILE A 130 4.74 13.01 19.01
CA ILE A 130 6.18 13.28 19.15
C ILE A 130 6.63 14.40 18.21
N LEU A 131 6.13 14.44 16.97
CA LEU A 131 6.50 15.49 16.01
C LEU A 131 5.99 16.87 16.43
N ALA A 132 4.82 16.93 17.09
CA ALA A 132 4.28 18.17 17.62
C ALA A 132 5.14 18.71 18.78
N ASP A 133 5.60 17.82 19.67
CA ASP A 133 6.49 18.20 20.76
C ASP A 133 7.85 18.70 20.25
N VAL A 134 8.38 18.05 19.20
CA VAL A 134 9.58 18.54 18.50
C VAL A 134 9.35 19.94 17.95
N TRP A 135 8.23 20.21 17.26
CA TRP A 135 7.93 21.56 16.75
C TRP A 135 7.85 22.61 17.86
N ARG A 136 7.14 22.30 18.94
CA ARG A 136 7.00 23.21 20.09
C ARG A 136 8.34 23.48 20.76
N ALA A 137 9.24 22.49 20.84
CA ALA A 137 10.57 22.67 21.39
C ALA A 137 11.39 23.72 20.60
N PHE A 138 11.15 23.85 19.30
CA PHE A 138 11.74 24.88 18.45
C PHE A 138 10.88 26.16 18.34
N GLY A 139 9.80 26.29 19.12
CA GLY A 139 8.91 27.45 19.11
C GLY A 139 7.97 27.54 17.90
N ALA A 140 7.85 26.47 17.10
CA ALA A 140 6.97 26.41 15.93
C ALA A 140 5.57 25.87 16.27
N GLN A 141 4.58 26.21 15.45
CA GLN A 141 3.24 25.64 15.54
C GLN A 141 3.22 24.22 14.97
N PRO A 142 2.63 23.24 15.68
CA PRO A 142 2.45 21.90 15.13
C PRO A 142 1.55 21.88 13.89
N VAL A 143 1.96 21.18 12.84
CA VAL A 143 1.16 20.94 11.63
C VAL A 143 0.23 19.75 11.84
N ASP A 144 -1.00 19.88 11.34
CA ASP A 144 -1.93 18.76 11.25
C ASP A 144 -1.70 17.99 9.95
N TRP A 145 -0.75 17.04 10.00
CA TRP A 145 -0.33 16.26 8.83
C TRP A 145 -1.48 15.59 8.08
N MET A 146 -2.49 15.08 8.80
CA MET A 146 -3.60 14.32 8.22
C MET A 146 -4.62 15.20 7.52
N THR A 147 -4.71 16.47 7.92
CA THR A 147 -5.64 17.44 7.32
C THR A 147 -4.95 18.28 6.25
N ASP A 148 -3.74 18.79 6.54
CA ASP A 148 -3.04 19.73 5.67
C ASP A 148 -2.23 19.01 4.59
N LEU A 149 -1.66 17.84 4.88
CA LEU A 149 -0.73 17.12 4.01
C LEU A 149 -1.02 15.60 3.91
N PRO A 150 -2.28 15.17 3.68
CA PRO A 150 -2.69 13.76 3.81
C PRO A 150 -1.89 12.80 2.93
N LEU A 151 -1.67 13.16 1.66
CA LEU A 151 -0.92 12.31 0.73
C LEU A 151 0.53 12.15 1.17
N PHE A 152 1.17 13.25 1.60
CA PHE A 152 2.54 13.22 2.09
C PHE A 152 2.68 12.36 3.35
N SER A 153 1.71 12.44 4.27
CA SER A 153 1.70 11.59 5.46
C SER A 153 1.68 10.12 5.10
N VAL A 154 0.78 9.71 4.21
CA VAL A 154 0.69 8.31 3.78
C VAL A 154 1.98 7.87 3.06
N ILE A 155 2.55 8.71 2.20
CA ILE A 155 3.83 8.42 1.53
C ILE A 155 4.92 8.14 2.56
N LEU A 156 5.06 8.99 3.58
CA LEU A 156 6.10 8.83 4.60
C LEU A 156 5.88 7.57 5.46
N MET A 157 4.63 7.29 5.83
CA MET A 157 4.26 6.10 6.61
C MET A 157 4.53 4.81 5.86
N VAL A 158 4.21 4.76 4.56
CA VAL A 158 4.43 3.60 3.70
C VAL A 158 5.92 3.46 3.40
N ALA A 159 6.61 4.54 3.03
CA ALA A 159 8.04 4.51 2.73
C ALA A 159 8.90 4.15 3.94
N TRP A 160 8.45 4.41 5.17
CA TRP A 160 9.14 3.96 6.38
C TRP A 160 8.95 2.45 6.65
N GLN A 161 7.80 1.90 6.26
CA GLN A 161 7.47 0.49 6.49
C GLN A 161 8.21 -0.47 5.54
N TRP A 162 8.56 -0.01 4.34
CA TRP A 162 9.16 -0.80 3.26
C TRP A 162 10.63 -0.45 3.03
#